data_AF-A0A941PGR7-F1
#
_entry.id   AF-A0A941PGR7-F1
#
_cell.length_a   1.000
_cell.length_b   1.000
_cell.length_c   1.000
_cell.angle_alpha   90.00
_cell.angle_beta   90.00
_cell.angle_gamma   90.00
#
_symmetry.space_group_name_H-M   'P 1'
#
loop_
_entity.id
_entity.type
_entity.pdbx_description
1 polymer ?
#
loop_
_entity_poly.entity_id
_entity_poly.type
_entity_poly.pdbx_seq_one_letter_code
_entity_poly.pdbx_strand_id
1 'polypeptide(L)'
;MFTFSIDYDPNTDTSQQFFKVIQNKMHWAAHGHTAAEIIVGRADANIPLMGLTSKMPKRSDIGIAKNYLNENELDTLNRIVSFYLEFAELQAKNRRVMYMKDWVGKLDDFLRLSEHEILTHAGKVSHEDALAHANAEFDKFKNRQIEEKSPAEIDFENSLKILEEQMVTKVAN
;
A
#
# COMPACT_ATOMS: atom_id res chain seq x y z
N MET A 1 4.49 3.98 18.47
CA MET A 1 3.05 4.28 18.62
C MET A 1 2.28 3.09 19.18
N PHE A 2 2.40 1.91 18.60
CA PHE A 2 1.89 0.68 19.27
C PHE A 2 2.85 0.12 20.31
N THR A 3 4.07 0.64 20.38
CA THR A 3 5.00 0.56 21.52
C THR A 3 4.40 1.02 22.85
N PHE A 4 3.26 1.72 22.85
CA PHE A 4 2.52 2.06 24.08
C PHE A 4 1.57 0.96 24.55
N SER A 5 1.33 -0.07 23.74
CA SER A 5 0.59 -1.24 24.18
C SER A 5 1.51 -2.12 25.01
N ILE A 6 1.01 -2.64 26.13
CA ILE A 6 1.82 -3.45 27.05
C ILE A 6 2.29 -4.76 26.39
N ASP A 7 1.49 -5.29 25.48
CA ASP A 7 1.70 -6.59 24.82
C ASP A 7 2.31 -6.47 23.42
N TYR A 8 2.83 -5.30 23.05
CA TYR A 8 3.42 -5.11 21.73
C TYR A 8 4.79 -5.78 21.61
N ASP A 9 4.89 -6.73 20.68
CA ASP A 9 6.15 -7.27 20.19
C ASP A 9 6.13 -7.26 18.65
N PRO A 10 6.98 -6.43 17.99
CA PRO A 10 6.98 -6.26 16.54
C PRO A 10 7.20 -7.56 15.76
N ASN A 11 7.78 -8.59 16.39
CA ASN A 11 8.11 -9.85 15.75
C ASN A 11 7.03 -10.92 15.94
N THR A 12 5.93 -10.61 16.60
CA THR A 12 4.84 -11.56 16.82
C THR A 12 3.82 -11.54 15.69
N ASP A 13 3.27 -12.71 15.38
CA ASP A 13 2.12 -12.85 14.48
C ASP A 13 0.94 -12.00 14.96
N THR A 14 0.75 -11.89 16.27
CA THR A 14 -0.30 -11.07 16.89
C THR A 14 -0.17 -9.59 16.50
N SER A 15 1.04 -9.01 16.57
CA SER A 15 1.25 -7.62 16.17
C SER A 15 1.05 -7.43 14.66
N GLN A 16 1.51 -8.36 13.83
CA GLN A 16 1.28 -8.29 12.38
C GLN A 16 -0.22 -8.37 12.03
N GLN A 17 -0.96 -9.28 12.66
CA GLN A 17 -2.40 -9.42 12.49
C GLN A 17 -3.14 -8.15 12.94
N PHE A 18 -2.73 -7.59 14.07
CA PHE A 18 -3.28 -6.33 14.59
C PHE A 18 -3.17 -5.18 13.58
N PHE A 19 -2.00 -4.97 12.98
CA PHE A 19 -1.82 -3.93 11.97
C PHE A 19 -2.64 -4.19 10.70
N LYS A 20 -2.73 -5.45 10.25
CA LYS A 20 -3.58 -5.84 9.11
C LYS A 20 -5.05 -5.51 9.37
N VAL A 21 -5.54 -5.78 10.58
CA VAL A 21 -6.92 -5.47 10.99
C VAL A 21 -7.16 -3.95 11.01
N ILE A 22 -6.28 -3.17 11.63
CA ILE A 22 -6.40 -1.70 11.66
C ILE A 22 -6.40 -1.12 10.24
N GLN A 23 -5.44 -1.54 9.41
CA GLN A 23 -5.32 -1.08 8.04
C GLN A 23 -6.61 -1.35 7.25
N ASN A 24 -7.13 -2.58 7.29
CA ASN A 24 -8.34 -2.92 6.55
C ASN A 24 -9.58 -2.17 7.05
N LYS A 25 -9.70 -1.93 8.35
CA LYS A 25 -10.79 -1.10 8.90
C LYS A 25 -10.71 0.36 8.43
N MET A 26 -9.51 0.93 8.37
CA MET A 26 -9.31 2.31 7.87
C MET A 26 -9.58 2.42 6.36
N HIS A 27 -9.13 1.45 5.57
CA HIS A 27 -9.45 1.38 4.14
C HIS A 27 -10.96 1.25 3.92
N TRP A 28 -11.63 0.39 4.68
CA TRP A 28 -13.09 0.24 4.60
C TRP A 28 -13.83 1.54 4.93
N ALA A 29 -13.44 2.22 6.00
CA ALA A 29 -14.04 3.48 6.38
C ALA A 29 -13.83 4.59 5.33
N ALA A 30 -12.69 4.58 4.64
CA ALA A 30 -12.36 5.59 3.63
C ALA A 30 -13.09 5.37 2.30
N HIS A 31 -13.29 4.13 1.87
CA HIS A 31 -13.75 3.83 0.51
C HIS A 31 -14.48 2.48 0.33
N GLY A 32 -14.90 1.81 1.40
CA GLY A 32 -15.74 0.60 1.33
C GLY A 32 -15.05 -0.67 0.81
N HIS A 33 -13.72 -0.71 0.82
CA HIS A 33 -12.95 -1.88 0.37
C HIS A 33 -11.81 -2.18 1.33
N THR A 34 -11.41 -3.44 1.42
CA THR A 34 -10.13 -3.83 2.04
C THR A 34 -8.95 -3.44 1.14
N ALA A 35 -7.74 -3.44 1.70
CA ALA A 35 -6.54 -3.15 0.93
C ALA A 35 -6.33 -4.14 -0.24
N ALA A 36 -6.61 -5.43 -0.01
CA ALA A 36 -6.50 -6.47 -1.03
C ALA A 36 -7.51 -6.28 -2.17
N GLU A 37 -8.75 -5.92 -1.85
CA GLU A 37 -9.79 -5.64 -2.84
C GLU A 37 -9.46 -4.41 -3.70
N ILE A 38 -8.84 -3.37 -3.12
CA ILE A 38 -8.36 -2.22 -3.89
C ILE A 38 -7.30 -2.64 -4.92
N ILE A 39 -6.34 -3.45 -4.50
CA ILE A 39 -5.26 -3.90 -5.39
C ILE A 39 -5.84 -4.72 -6.54
N VAL A 40 -6.67 -5.74 -6.26
CA VAL A 40 -7.28 -6.57 -7.31
C VAL A 40 -8.21 -5.76 -8.21
N GLY A 41 -8.98 -4.84 -7.64
CA GLY A 41 -9.95 -4.05 -8.40
C GLY A 41 -9.32 -2.95 -9.28
N ARG A 42 -8.08 -2.55 -9.03
CA ARG A 42 -7.47 -1.37 -9.70
C ARG A 42 -6.12 -1.63 -10.35
N ALA A 43 -5.40 -2.68 -9.99
CA ALA A 43 -4.21 -3.08 -10.71
C ALA A 43 -4.61 -3.69 -12.06
N ASP A 44 -4.31 -2.98 -13.14
CA ASP A 44 -4.60 -3.43 -14.51
C ASP A 44 -3.52 -2.91 -15.46
N ALA A 45 -2.81 -3.81 -16.12
CA ALA A 45 -1.74 -3.48 -17.04
C ALA A 45 -2.20 -2.61 -18.22
N ASN A 46 -3.48 -2.67 -18.60
CA ASN A 46 -4.00 -2.01 -19.79
C ASN A 46 -4.19 -0.51 -19.59
N ILE A 47 -4.36 -0.04 -18.36
CA ILE A 47 -4.53 1.38 -18.04
C ILE A 47 -3.17 2.06 -17.76
N PRO A 48 -3.08 3.40 -17.90
CA PRO A 48 -1.86 4.14 -17.62
C PRO A 48 -1.34 3.86 -16.21
N LEU A 49 -0.01 3.67 -16.08
CA LEU A 49 0.68 3.40 -14.82
C LEU A 49 0.07 2.23 -14.02
N MET A 50 -0.57 1.27 -14.68
CA MET A 50 -1.28 0.16 -14.03
C MET A 50 -2.38 0.58 -13.04
N GLY A 51 -2.89 1.80 -13.14
CA GLY A 51 -3.85 2.34 -12.18
C GLY A 51 -3.22 2.98 -10.93
N LEU A 52 -1.89 3.06 -10.85
CA LEU A 52 -1.23 3.83 -9.80
C LEU A 52 -1.46 5.32 -10.04
N THR A 53 -1.87 6.03 -8.98
CA THR A 53 -2.21 7.47 -9.02
C THR A 53 -1.06 8.36 -8.58
N SER A 54 -0.09 7.82 -7.84
CA SER A 54 0.91 8.61 -7.10
C SER A 54 2.33 8.51 -7.63
N LYS A 55 2.64 7.51 -8.48
CA LYS A 55 4.02 7.22 -8.90
C LYS A 55 4.09 6.23 -10.07
N MET A 56 5.26 6.17 -10.69
CA MET A 56 5.63 5.14 -11.66
C MET A 56 5.60 3.73 -11.03
N PRO A 57 5.02 2.71 -11.69
CA PRO A 57 4.98 1.35 -11.17
C PRO A 57 6.37 0.78 -10.92
N LYS A 58 6.59 0.32 -9.68
CA LYS A 58 7.72 -0.52 -9.28
C LYS A 58 7.17 -1.75 -8.58
N ARG A 59 7.93 -2.86 -8.63
CA ARG A 59 7.53 -4.12 -8.00
C ARG A 59 7.29 -3.99 -6.47
N SER A 60 7.95 -3.04 -5.81
CA SER A 60 7.71 -2.71 -4.40
C SER A 60 6.42 -1.92 -4.15
N ASP A 61 5.89 -1.24 -5.17
CA ASP A 61 4.79 -0.28 -5.05
C ASP A 61 3.43 -0.87 -5.45
N ILE A 62 3.42 -1.90 -6.31
CA ILE A 62 2.18 -2.53 -6.82
C ILE A 62 1.38 -3.27 -5.74
N GLY A 63 2.02 -3.68 -4.64
CA GLY A 63 1.37 -4.33 -3.50
C GLY A 63 0.81 -3.35 -2.45
N ILE A 64 0.93 -2.03 -2.68
CA ILE A 64 0.53 -1.01 -1.71
C ILE A 64 -0.80 -0.40 -2.17
N ALA A 65 -1.90 -0.76 -1.50
CA ALA A 65 -3.26 -0.29 -1.85
C ALA A 65 -3.39 1.23 -1.94
N LYS A 66 -2.73 1.98 -1.04
CA LYS A 66 -2.66 3.45 -1.06
C LYS A 66 -2.26 4.02 -2.42
N ASN A 67 -1.39 3.33 -3.16
CA ASN A 67 -0.89 3.84 -4.44
C ASN A 67 -1.95 3.83 -5.56
N TYR A 68 -3.09 3.16 -5.35
CA TYR A 68 -4.22 3.07 -6.28
C TYR A 68 -5.40 3.97 -5.87
N LEU A 69 -5.28 4.74 -4.79
CA LEU A 69 -6.35 5.61 -4.29
C LEU A 69 -6.37 6.93 -5.05
N ASN A 70 -7.56 7.46 -5.32
CA ASN A 70 -7.69 8.81 -5.83
C ASN A 70 -7.44 9.85 -4.73
N GLU A 71 -7.38 11.14 -5.09
CA GLU A 71 -7.08 12.23 -4.16
C GLU A 71 -8.06 12.30 -2.98
N ASN A 72 -9.37 12.17 -3.24
CA ASN A 72 -10.40 12.24 -2.21
C ASN A 72 -10.33 11.05 -1.23
N GLU A 73 -10.12 9.85 -1.75
CA GLU A 73 -9.95 8.64 -0.93
C GLU A 73 -8.68 8.71 -0.08
N LEU A 74 -7.60 9.20 -0.67
CA LEU A 74 -6.32 9.36 0.01
C LEU A 74 -6.40 10.44 1.10
N ASP A 75 -7.04 11.58 0.83
CA ASP A 75 -7.30 12.63 1.84
C ASP A 75 -8.15 12.06 2.99
N THR A 76 -9.25 11.38 2.67
CA THR A 76 -10.12 10.74 3.68
C THR A 76 -9.36 9.73 4.53
N LEU A 77 -8.62 8.83 3.90
CA LEU A 77 -7.80 7.84 4.60
C LEU A 77 -6.76 8.50 5.50
N ASN A 78 -6.05 9.53 5.01
CA ASN A 78 -5.07 10.27 5.79
C ASN A 78 -5.70 10.98 7.00
N ARG A 79 -6.90 11.56 6.84
CA ARG A 79 -7.62 12.19 7.96
C ARG A 79 -8.03 11.19 9.03
N ILE A 80 -8.60 10.04 8.63
CA ILE A 80 -8.96 8.96 9.55
C ILE A 80 -7.73 8.48 10.32
N VAL A 81 -6.62 8.24 9.62
CA VAL A 81 -5.34 7.86 10.24
C VAL A 81 -4.91 8.94 11.24
N SER A 82 -4.76 10.19 10.81
CA SER A 82 -4.30 11.28 11.67
C SER A 82 -5.15 11.46 12.94
N PHE A 83 -6.48 11.48 12.82
CA PHE A 83 -7.37 11.59 13.98
C PHE A 83 -7.25 10.41 14.93
N TYR A 84 -7.15 9.19 14.39
CA TYR A 84 -6.94 8.02 15.22
C TYR A 84 -5.59 8.07 15.95
N LEU A 85 -4.54 8.60 15.30
CA LEU A 85 -3.24 8.80 15.91
C LEU A 85 -3.30 9.83 17.05
N GLU A 86 -3.97 10.97 16.84
CA GLU A 86 -4.17 11.99 17.87
C GLU A 86 -4.95 11.45 19.08
N PHE A 87 -6.03 10.69 18.81
CA PHE A 87 -6.80 10.00 19.85
C PHE A 87 -5.91 9.07 20.66
N ALA A 88 -5.07 8.28 20.00
CA ALA A 88 -4.16 7.36 20.64
C ALA A 88 -3.12 8.08 21.52
N GLU A 89 -2.56 9.18 21.03
CA GLU A 89 -1.64 10.00 21.81
C GLU A 89 -2.30 10.58 23.07
N LEU A 90 -3.56 11.01 22.98
CA LEU A 90 -4.30 11.52 24.13
C LEU A 90 -4.54 10.44 25.20
N GLN A 91 -4.89 9.21 24.79
CA GLN A 91 -5.03 8.11 25.75
C GLN A 91 -3.69 7.79 26.44
N ALA A 92 -2.58 7.81 25.69
CA ALA A 92 -1.24 7.60 26.23
C ALA A 92 -0.85 8.71 27.23
N LYS A 93 -1.14 9.99 26.94
CA LYS A 93 -0.92 11.11 27.87
C LYS A 93 -1.70 10.96 29.17
N ASN A 94 -2.91 10.41 29.10
CA ASN A 94 -3.75 10.13 30.27
C ASN A 94 -3.31 8.87 31.07
N ARG A 95 -2.14 8.31 30.75
CA ARG A 95 -1.57 7.10 31.39
C ARG A 95 -2.53 5.91 31.39
N ARG A 96 -3.39 5.83 30.38
CA ARG A 96 -4.27 4.68 30.21
C ARG A 96 -3.49 3.57 29.55
N VAL A 97 -3.31 2.49 30.31
CA VAL A 97 -2.76 1.25 29.82
C VAL A 97 -3.76 0.61 28.86
N MET A 98 -3.31 0.23 27.67
CA MET A 98 -4.12 -0.49 26.68
C MET A 98 -3.34 -1.66 26.08
N TYR A 99 -4.08 -2.69 25.71
CA TYR A 99 -3.59 -3.82 24.93
C TYR A 99 -3.93 -3.62 23.45
N MET A 100 -3.26 -4.34 22.55
CA MET A 100 -3.54 -4.27 21.10
C MET A 100 -5.02 -4.50 20.78
N LYS A 101 -5.69 -5.45 21.44
CA LYS A 101 -7.14 -5.69 21.24
C LYS A 101 -8.01 -4.48 21.61
N ASP A 102 -7.61 -3.71 22.63
CA ASP A 102 -8.40 -2.56 23.10
C ASP A 102 -8.34 -1.43 22.07
N TRP A 103 -7.19 -1.28 21.40
CA TRP A 103 -7.03 -0.37 20.28
C TRP A 103 -7.95 -0.72 19.11
N VAL A 104 -8.09 -2.00 18.76
CA VAL A 104 -9.04 -2.40 17.70
C VAL A 104 -10.47 -2.01 18.07
N GLY A 105 -10.88 -2.27 19.32
CA GLY A 105 -12.21 -1.86 19.80
C GLY A 105 -12.40 -0.34 19.80
N LYS A 106 -11.35 0.43 20.15
CA LYS A 106 -11.41 1.90 20.11
C LYS A 106 -11.45 2.46 18.71
N LEU A 107 -10.82 1.81 17.74
CA LEU A 107 -10.97 2.16 16.34
C LEU A 107 -12.43 1.97 15.89
N ASP A 108 -13.07 0.87 16.28
CA ASP A 108 -14.48 0.62 15.96
C ASP A 108 -15.41 1.67 16.59
N ASP A 109 -15.17 2.06 17.86
CA ASP A 109 -15.90 3.14 18.53
C ASP A 109 -15.73 4.48 17.79
N PHE A 110 -14.48 4.81 17.41
CA PHE A 110 -14.14 6.03 16.70
C PHE A 110 -14.83 6.10 15.33
N LEU A 111 -14.72 5.04 14.53
CA LEU A 111 -15.35 4.96 13.21
C LEU A 111 -16.87 5.08 13.30
N ARG A 112 -17.50 4.45 14.30
CA ARG A 112 -18.95 4.56 14.55
C ARG A 112 -19.36 6.00 14.86
N LEU A 113 -18.63 6.68 15.73
CA LEU A 113 -18.91 8.05 16.14
C LEU A 113 -18.78 9.03 14.96
N SER A 114 -17.83 8.75 14.07
CA SER A 114 -17.59 9.50 12.84
C SER A 114 -18.49 9.08 11.67
N GLU A 115 -19.55 8.31 11.92
CA GLU A 115 -20.55 7.87 10.92
C GLU A 115 -19.96 7.05 9.75
N HIS A 116 -18.80 6.42 9.94
CA HIS A 116 -18.22 5.50 8.98
C HIS A 116 -18.76 4.07 9.15
N GLU A 117 -18.89 3.34 8.04
CA GLU A 117 -19.15 1.91 8.10
C GLU A 117 -17.95 1.15 8.69
N ILE A 118 -18.26 0.12 9.48
CA ILE A 118 -17.25 -0.69 10.15
C ILE A 118 -17.11 -2.02 9.40
N LEU A 119 -15.88 -2.36 9.05
CA LEU A 119 -15.55 -3.68 8.53
C LEU A 119 -15.79 -4.74 9.62
N THR A 120 -16.76 -5.62 9.38
CA THR A 120 -17.16 -6.74 10.27
C THR A 120 -16.77 -8.12 9.74
N HIS A 121 -16.15 -8.19 8.56
CA HIS A 121 -15.70 -9.43 7.91
C HIS A 121 -14.25 -9.32 7.43
N ALA A 122 -13.63 -10.42 7.02
CA ALA A 122 -12.24 -10.43 6.56
C ALA A 122 -12.03 -9.80 5.17
N GLY A 123 -13.11 -9.58 4.40
CA GLY A 123 -13.05 -9.20 2.99
C GLY A 123 -13.24 -10.42 2.09
N LYS A 124 -13.26 -10.21 0.77
CA LYS A 124 -13.47 -11.28 -0.22
C LYS A 124 -12.18 -11.78 -0.86
N VAL A 125 -11.09 -11.03 -0.73
CA VAL A 125 -9.82 -11.26 -1.43
C VAL A 125 -8.70 -11.42 -0.41
N SER A 126 -7.89 -12.46 -0.56
CA SER A 126 -6.73 -12.66 0.30
C SER A 126 -5.57 -11.74 -0.10
N HIS A 127 -4.66 -11.48 0.84
CA HIS A 127 -3.47 -10.68 0.55
C HIS A 127 -2.57 -11.35 -0.51
N GLU A 128 -2.46 -12.68 -0.47
CA GLU A 128 -1.65 -13.47 -1.40
C GLU A 128 -2.20 -13.39 -2.82
N ASP A 129 -3.52 -13.52 -2.98
CA ASP A 129 -4.18 -13.39 -4.27
C ASP A 129 -4.02 -11.98 -4.85
N ALA A 130 -4.16 -10.96 -4.00
CA ALA A 130 -3.96 -9.57 -4.41
C ALA A 130 -2.53 -9.30 -4.88
N LEU A 131 -1.53 -9.83 -4.17
CA LEU A 131 -0.13 -9.72 -4.59
C LEU A 131 0.15 -10.50 -5.87
N ALA A 132 -0.39 -11.72 -6.01
CA ALA A 132 -0.22 -12.52 -7.21
C ALA A 132 -0.80 -11.80 -8.44
N HIS A 133 -2.02 -11.26 -8.30
CA HIS A 133 -2.67 -10.44 -9.33
C HIS A 133 -1.82 -9.22 -9.70
N ALA A 134 -1.42 -8.41 -8.72
CA ALA A 134 -0.63 -7.20 -8.98
C ALA A 134 0.71 -7.50 -9.67
N ASN A 135 1.40 -8.58 -9.28
CA ASN A 135 2.64 -8.99 -9.93
C ASN A 135 2.41 -9.43 -11.37
N ALA A 136 1.34 -10.20 -11.64
CA ALA A 136 1.00 -10.63 -12.99
C ALA A 136 0.69 -9.42 -13.90
N GLU A 137 -0.07 -8.45 -13.41
CA GLU A 137 -0.33 -7.19 -14.14
C GLU A 137 0.94 -6.36 -14.33
N PHE A 138 1.86 -6.39 -13.37
CA PHE A 138 3.13 -5.68 -13.51
C PHE A 138 4.02 -6.26 -14.60
N ASP A 139 4.07 -7.58 -14.70
CA ASP A 139 4.85 -8.26 -15.72
C ASP A 139 4.25 -8.00 -17.12
N LYS A 140 2.92 -8.01 -17.25
CA LYS A 140 2.23 -7.58 -18.49
C LYS A 140 2.54 -6.12 -18.86
N PHE A 141 2.46 -5.20 -17.90
CA PHE A 141 2.75 -3.79 -18.11
C PHE A 141 4.19 -3.57 -18.57
N LYS A 142 5.16 -4.28 -17.98
CA LYS A 142 6.57 -4.20 -18.38
C LYS A 142 6.81 -4.74 -19.78
N ASN A 143 6.21 -5.87 -20.13
CA ASN A 143 6.34 -6.43 -21.47
C ASN A 143 5.76 -5.47 -22.51
N ARG A 144 4.56 -4.91 -22.26
CA ARG A 144 3.97 -3.90 -23.13
C ARG A 144 4.88 -2.69 -23.31
N GLN A 145 5.47 -2.16 -22.23
CA GLN A 145 6.41 -1.04 -22.34
C GLN A 145 7.67 -1.37 -23.14
N ILE A 146 8.08 -2.63 -23.22
CA ILE A 146 9.22 -3.07 -24.05
C ILE A 146 8.80 -3.16 -25.52
N GLU A 147 7.61 -3.72 -25.79
CA GLU A 147 7.05 -3.88 -27.14
C GLU A 147 6.66 -2.55 -27.79
N GLU A 148 6.23 -1.57 -26.98
CA GLU A 148 5.84 -0.23 -27.43
C GLU A 148 7.03 0.74 -27.59
N LYS A 149 8.27 0.32 -27.30
CA LYS A 149 9.45 1.18 -27.47
C LYS A 149 9.59 1.60 -28.93
N SER A 150 9.73 2.91 -29.14
CA SER A 150 10.02 3.44 -30.47
C SER A 150 11.40 2.98 -30.94
N PRO A 151 11.62 2.78 -32.25
CA PRO A 151 12.96 2.51 -32.80
C PRO A 151 14.03 3.49 -32.32
N ALA A 152 13.66 4.77 -32.13
CA ALA A 152 14.57 5.80 -31.63
C ALA A 152 14.98 5.58 -30.16
N GLU A 153 14.10 5.03 -29.33
CA GLU A 153 14.39 4.71 -27.93
C GLU A 153 15.28 3.48 -27.81
N ILE A 154 15.05 2.49 -28.68
CA ILE A 154 15.89 1.29 -28.81
C ILE A 154 17.31 1.69 -29.26
N ASP A 155 17.41 2.53 -30.29
CA ASP A 155 18.71 3.02 -30.79
C ASP A 155 19.45 3.84 -29.72
N PHE A 156 18.74 4.66 -28.96
CA PHE A 156 19.33 5.43 -27.86
C PHE A 156 19.85 4.53 -26.73
N GLU A 157 19.07 3.55 -26.27
CA GLU A 157 19.52 2.58 -25.26
C GLU A 157 20.73 1.76 -25.73
N ASN A 158 20.74 1.34 -26.99
CA ASN A 158 21.88 0.63 -27.59
C ASN A 158 23.13 1.52 -27.61
N SER A 159 22.99 2.80 -27.95
CA SER A 159 24.09 3.75 -27.95
C SER A 159 24.70 3.95 -26.56
N LEU A 160 23.86 3.98 -25.51
CA LEU A 160 24.31 4.09 -24.12
C LEU A 160 25.08 2.85 -23.66
N LYS A 161 24.61 1.63 -23.99
CA LYS A 161 25.33 0.40 -23.66
C LYS A 161 26.70 0.34 -24.31
N ILE A 162 26.80 0.71 -25.58
CA ILE A 162 28.07 0.75 -26.32
C ILE A 162 29.03 1.75 -25.65
N LEU A 163 28.54 2.91 -25.22
CA LEU A 163 29.33 3.91 -24.50
C LEU A 163 29.83 3.36 -23.15
N GLU A 164 28.99 2.68 -22.37
CA GLU A 164 29.37 2.05 -21.11
C GLU A 164 30.46 0.99 -21.31
N GLU A 165 30.30 0.10 -22.30
CA GLU A 165 31.30 -0.93 -22.62
C GLU A 165 32.64 -0.32 -23.06
N GLN A 166 32.60 0.76 -23.85
CA GLN A 166 33.80 1.49 -24.26
C GLN A 166 34.48 2.20 -23.09
N MET A 167 33.73 2.72 -22.12
CA MET A 167 34.28 3.32 -20.91
C MET A 167 34.92 2.26 -20.01
N VAL A 168 34.28 1.11 -19.81
CA VAL A 168 34.84 0.00 -19.01
C VAL A 168 36.12 -0.53 -19.65
N THR A 169 36.16 -0.67 -20.97
CA THR A 169 37.34 -1.16 -21.71
C THR A 169 38.51 -0.14 -21.68
N LYS A 170 38.22 1.17 -21.64
CA LYS A 170 39.25 2.22 -21.51
C LYS A 170 39.81 2.37 -20.09
N VAL A 171 39.08 1.93 -19.06
CA VAL A 171 39.54 1.95 -17.66
C VAL A 171 40.31 0.68 -17.30
N ALA A 172 40.13 -0.41 -18.06
CA ALA A 172 40.81 -1.69 -17.86
C ALA A 172 42.16 -1.82 -18.61
N ASN A 173 42.54 -0.84 -19.44
CA ASN A 173 43.84 -0.73 -20.14
C ASN A 173 44.62 0.48 -19.60
#